data_AF-A0A438FJP0-F1
#
_entry.id   AF-A0A438FJP0-F1
#
_cell.length_a   1.000
_cell.length_b   1.000
_cell.length_c   1.000
_cell.angle_alpha   90.00
_cell.angle_beta   90.00
_cell.angle_gamma   90.00
#
_symmetry.space_group_name_H-M   'P 1'
#
loop_
_entity.id
_entity.type
_entity.pdbx_description
1 polymer ?
#
loop_
_entity_poly.entity_id
_entity_poly.type
_entity_poly.pdbx_seq_one_letter_code
_entity_poly.pdbx_strand_id
1 'polypeptide(L)'
;MVLEIVEQSNKANGIIGPKYDFHGPNSGSTACVAIIRGDQLLVANAGDSRCVLSRAGEAYDLSTDHKPELQEEKERILKAGGCIQHGRVNGVLNLARAIGDSEFKMNKSLPAEKQMVTANPEINTASLCNDDDFMVLACDGIW
;
A
#
# COMPACT_ATOMS: atom_id res chain seq x y z
N MET A 1 -9.40 -0.53 -7.66
CA MET A 1 -10.04 -1.76 -7.16
C MET A 1 -10.54 -1.46 -5.76
N VAL A 2 -11.85 -1.35 -5.57
CA VAL A 2 -12.43 -1.13 -4.23
C VAL A 2 -12.33 -2.46 -3.48
N LEU A 3 -11.44 -2.54 -2.49
CA LEU A 3 -11.38 -3.67 -1.57
C LEU A 3 -12.40 -3.42 -0.46
N GLU A 4 -13.56 -4.05 -0.60
CA GLU A 4 -14.52 -4.19 0.49
C GLU A 4 -13.93 -5.22 1.48
N ILE A 5 -13.37 -4.76 2.60
CA ILE A 5 -12.89 -5.67 3.65
C ILE A 5 -14.10 -6.17 4.42
N VAL A 6 -14.61 -7.34 4.03
CA VAL A 6 -15.51 -8.13 4.88
C VAL A 6 -14.66 -8.71 6.01
N GLU A 7 -14.91 -8.27 7.23
CA GLU A 7 -14.28 -8.79 8.43
C GLU A 7 -14.72 -10.26 8.64
N GLN A 8 -13.89 -11.22 8.19
CA GLN A 8 -14.04 -12.61 8.59
C GLN A 8 -13.20 -12.85 9.85
N SER A 9 -13.90 -13.11 10.95
CA SER A 9 -13.32 -13.54 12.21
C SER A 9 -12.67 -14.92 12.06
N ASN A 10 -11.39 -14.96 11.71
CA ASN A 10 -10.61 -16.19 11.72
C ASN A 10 -10.15 -16.51 13.15
N LYS A 11 -10.86 -17.45 13.79
CA LYS A 11 -10.29 -18.23 14.88
C LYS A 11 -9.19 -19.14 14.29
N ALA A 12 -7.94 -18.69 14.38
CA ALA A 12 -6.80 -19.56 14.12
C ALA A 12 -6.66 -20.57 15.26
N ASN A 13 -7.34 -21.71 15.12
CA ASN A 13 -6.99 -22.91 15.89
C ASN A 13 -5.73 -23.50 15.29
N GLY A 14 -4.66 -23.53 16.10
CA GLY A 14 -3.37 -24.06 15.72
C GLY A 14 -3.45 -25.51 15.26
N ILE A 15 -3.10 -25.74 13.99
CA ILE A 15 -2.71 -27.05 13.48
C ILE A 15 -1.30 -26.86 12.88
N ILE A 16 -0.31 -27.42 13.56
CA ILE A 16 1.08 -27.43 13.14
C ILE A 16 1.21 -28.52 12.06
N GLY A 17 0.96 -28.13 10.80
CA GLY A 17 1.30 -28.94 9.63
C GLY A 17 2.81 -28.93 9.34
N PRO A 18 3.30 -29.79 8.44
CA PRO A 18 4.73 -29.85 8.10
C PRO A 18 5.21 -28.47 7.63
N LYS A 19 6.46 -28.11 7.94
CA LYS A 19 7.08 -26.84 7.53
C LYS A 19 7.09 -26.75 6.00
N TYR A 20 6.04 -26.19 5.41
CA TYR A 20 6.08 -25.71 4.04
C TYR A 20 6.91 -24.44 4.06
N ASP A 21 8.03 -24.42 3.33
CA ASP A 21 8.79 -23.21 3.01
C ASP A 21 8.00 -22.37 2.00
N PHE A 22 6.79 -21.95 2.41
CA PHE A 22 5.94 -21.10 1.60
C PHE A 22 6.48 -19.69 1.68
N HIS A 23 7.16 -19.27 0.61
CA HIS A 23 7.75 -17.94 0.51
C HIS A 23 6.71 -16.85 0.25
N GLY A 24 5.48 -17.19 -0.13
CA GLY A 24 4.46 -16.25 -0.55
C GLY A 24 4.33 -16.16 -2.08
N PRO A 25 3.37 -15.39 -2.58
CA PRO A 25 3.22 -15.16 -4.01
C PRO A 25 4.28 -14.17 -4.54
N ASN A 26 4.89 -14.52 -5.67
CA ASN A 26 5.80 -13.63 -6.39
C ASN A 26 5.08 -12.54 -7.21
N SER A 27 3.77 -12.66 -7.38
CA SER A 27 2.93 -11.58 -7.90
C SER A 27 2.48 -10.65 -6.78
N GLY A 28 2.33 -9.37 -7.10
CA GLY A 28 1.79 -8.39 -6.18
C GLY A 28 0.65 -7.55 -6.75
N SER A 29 0.08 -6.73 -5.87
CA SER A 29 -0.95 -5.74 -6.19
C SER A 29 -0.77 -4.51 -5.32
N THR A 30 -1.11 -3.35 -5.88
CA THR A 30 -1.36 -2.14 -5.10
C THR A 30 -2.65 -2.29 -4.31
N ALA A 31 -2.83 -1.47 -3.28
CA ALA A 31 -4.10 -1.30 -2.58
C ALA A 31 -4.28 0.16 -2.17
N CYS A 32 -5.38 0.77 -2.60
CA CYS A 32 -5.84 2.07 -2.13
C CYS A 32 -7.25 1.88 -1.57
N VAL A 33 -7.40 2.06 -0.25
CA VAL A 33 -8.61 1.71 0.50
C VAL A 33 -9.13 2.95 1.19
N ALA A 34 -10.42 3.23 1.03
CA ALA A 34 -11.11 4.29 1.76
C ALA A 34 -12.16 3.67 2.69
N ILE A 35 -12.15 4.08 3.95
CA ILE A 35 -13.10 3.65 4.99
C ILE A 35 -13.81 4.89 5.51
N ILE A 36 -15.14 4.88 5.47
CA ILE A 36 -15.99 5.94 6.00
C ILE A 36 -16.71 5.43 7.23
N ARG A 37 -16.59 6.16 8.35
CA ARG A 37 -17.31 5.87 9.60
C ARG A 37 -17.87 7.18 10.18
N GLY A 38 -19.16 7.39 10.02
CA GLY A 38 -19.77 8.69 10.34
C GLY A 38 -19.23 9.77 9.40
N ASP A 39 -18.69 10.83 9.96
CA ASP A 39 -18.01 11.92 9.24
C ASP A 39 -16.49 11.69 9.11
N GLN A 40 -15.95 10.58 9.60
CA GLN A 40 -14.53 10.29 9.48
C GLN A 40 -14.24 9.47 8.21
N LEU A 41 -13.37 9.99 7.36
CA LEU A 41 -12.78 9.29 6.21
C LEU A 41 -11.33 8.90 6.55
N LEU A 42 -11.00 7.64 6.36
CA LEU A 42 -9.64 7.10 6.46
C LEU A 42 -9.23 6.52 5.11
N VAL A 43 -8.09 6.94 4.60
CA VAL A 43 -7.51 6.45 3.34
C VAL A 43 -6.19 5.77 3.64
N ALA A 44 -6.10 4.49 3.29
CA ALA A 44 -4.89 3.69 3.41
C ALA A 44 -4.36 3.34 2.01
N ASN A 45 -3.14 3.76 1.68
CA ASN A 45 -2.51 3.49 0.38
C ASN A 45 -1.22 2.68 0.52
N ALA A 46 -1.09 1.64 -0.28
CA ALA A 46 0.12 0.85 -0.47
C ALA A 46 0.30 0.58 -1.96
N GLY A 47 0.98 1.50 -2.64
CA GLY A 47 1.27 1.41 -4.07
C GLY A 47 1.13 2.77 -4.76
N ASP A 48 0.91 2.76 -6.06
CA ASP A 48 0.76 3.95 -6.89
C ASP A 48 -0.65 4.11 -7.48
N SER A 49 -1.63 3.45 -6.87
CA SER A 49 -3.02 3.89 -6.99
C SER A 49 -3.24 5.12 -6.11
N ARG A 50 -4.26 5.91 -6.44
CA ARG A 50 -4.51 7.20 -5.77
C ARG A 50 -5.98 7.40 -5.41
N CYS A 51 -6.18 8.08 -4.30
CA CYS A 51 -7.42 8.59 -3.79
C CYS A 51 -7.41 10.13 -3.78
N VAL A 52 -8.39 10.74 -4.45
CA VAL A 52 -8.56 12.20 -4.53
C VAL A 52 -9.98 12.58 -4.12
N LEU A 53 -10.13 13.55 -3.24
CA LEU A 53 -11.41 14.10 -2.77
C LEU A 53 -11.69 15.42 -3.49
N SER A 54 -12.89 15.56 -4.05
CA SER A 54 -13.43 16.85 -4.50
C SER A 54 -14.11 17.54 -3.32
N ARG A 55 -13.66 18.74 -2.98
CA ARG A 55 -14.27 19.58 -1.94
C ARG A 55 -14.39 21.01 -2.45
N ALA A 56 -15.60 21.56 -2.42
CA ALA A 56 -15.93 22.89 -2.93
C ALA A 56 -15.42 23.11 -4.37
N GLY A 57 -15.46 22.06 -5.21
CA GLY A 57 -14.96 22.10 -6.59
C GLY A 57 -13.44 22.02 -6.75
N GLU A 58 -12.66 21.85 -5.67
CA GLU A 58 -11.21 21.71 -5.70
C GLU A 58 -10.77 20.27 -5.39
N ALA A 59 -9.64 19.84 -5.95
CA ALA A 59 -9.11 18.49 -5.76
C ALA A 59 -8.10 18.43 -4.61
N TYR A 60 -8.30 17.49 -3.70
CA TYR A 60 -7.44 17.24 -2.54
C TYR A 60 -6.94 15.80 -2.56
N ASP A 61 -5.63 15.63 -2.68
CA ASP A 61 -4.99 14.32 -2.59
C ASP A 61 -5.11 13.77 -1.17
N LEU A 62 -5.71 12.58 -1.03
CA LEU A 62 -5.81 11.86 0.25
C LEU A 62 -4.78 10.73 0.38
N SER A 63 -3.96 10.51 -0.64
CA SER A 63 -2.92 9.49 -0.65
C SER A 63 -1.72 9.95 -1.47
N THR A 64 -0.52 9.50 -1.09
CA THR A 64 0.69 9.66 -1.89
C THR A 64 0.95 8.40 -2.72
N ASP A 65 1.35 8.55 -3.99
CA ASP A 65 1.82 7.44 -4.81
C ASP A 65 3.21 6.97 -4.35
N HIS A 66 3.32 5.73 -3.90
CA HIS A 66 4.58 5.19 -3.37
C HIS A 66 5.50 4.68 -4.49
N LYS A 67 6.16 5.62 -5.15
CA LYS A 67 7.23 5.37 -6.12
C LYS A 67 8.58 5.16 -5.43
N PRO A 68 9.47 4.28 -5.93
CA PRO A 68 10.78 4.05 -5.33
C PRO A 68 11.61 5.30 -5.09
N GLU A 69 11.48 6.33 -5.93
CA GLU A 69 12.23 7.58 -5.88
C GLU A 69 11.79 8.53 -4.77
N LEU A 70 10.60 8.32 -4.20
CA LEU A 70 10.12 9.10 -3.06
C LEU A 70 11.09 8.92 -1.88
N GLN A 71 11.45 10.02 -1.23
CA GLN A 71 12.58 10.04 -0.28
C GLN A 71 12.45 8.99 0.85
N GLU A 72 11.26 8.87 1.45
CA GLU A 72 11.00 7.86 2.50
C GLU A 72 11.17 6.42 1.97
N GLU A 73 10.64 6.16 0.78
CA GLU A 73 10.68 4.85 0.13
C GLU A 73 12.12 4.47 -0.24
N LYS A 74 12.85 5.40 -0.85
CA LYS A 74 14.25 5.27 -1.21
C LYS A 74 15.11 4.95 0.00
N GLU A 75 14.91 5.66 1.10
CA GLU A 75 15.64 5.38 2.34
C GLU A 75 15.35 3.99 2.88
N ARG A 76 14.09 3.55 2.88
CA ARG A 76 13.71 2.19 3.31
C ARG A 76 14.36 1.14 2.42
N ILE A 77 14.27 1.29 1.10
CA ILE A 77 14.85 0.36 0.13
C ILE A 77 16.36 0.20 0.35
N LEU A 78 17.09 1.31 0.50
CA LEU A 78 18.53 1.29 0.72
C LEU A 78 18.89 0.67 2.08
N LYS A 79 18.18 1.03 3.16
CA LYS A 79 18.37 0.43 4.50
C LYS A 79 18.07 -1.06 4.52
N ALA A 80 17.18 -1.54 3.65
CA ALA A 80 16.87 -2.96 3.49
C ALA A 80 17.89 -3.75 2.66
N GLY A 81 18.93 -3.08 2.13
CA GLY A 81 19.99 -3.67 1.30
C GLY A 81 19.69 -3.69 -0.20
N GLY A 82 18.62 -3.03 -0.63
CA GLY A 82 18.26 -2.88 -2.04
C GLY A 82 18.93 -1.69 -2.72
N CYS A 83 18.61 -1.49 -3.98
CA CYS A 83 19.01 -0.32 -4.77
C CYS A 83 17.86 0.15 -5.67
N ILE A 84 18.00 1.35 -6.27
CA ILE A 84 17.07 1.87 -7.26
C ILE A 84 17.82 2.08 -8.57
N GLN A 85 17.33 1.47 -9.64
CA GLN A 85 17.90 1.58 -10.98
C GLN A 85 16.77 1.91 -11.96
N HIS A 86 16.88 3.00 -12.72
CA HIS A 86 15.85 3.45 -13.66
C HIS A 86 14.44 3.52 -13.04
N GLY A 87 14.36 4.00 -11.79
CA GLY A 87 13.09 4.11 -11.06
C GLY A 87 12.51 2.80 -10.54
N ARG A 88 13.31 1.72 -10.52
CA ARG A 88 12.86 0.39 -10.11
C ARG A 88 13.70 -0.15 -8.95
N VAL A 89 13.04 -0.77 -7.97
CA VAL A 89 13.67 -1.53 -6.88
C VAL A 89 14.45 -2.69 -7.50
N ASN A 90 15.76 -2.70 -7.25
CA ASN A 90 16.73 -3.64 -7.84
C ASN A 90 16.65 -3.74 -9.37
N GLY A 91 16.18 -2.69 -10.05
CA GLY A 91 15.99 -2.68 -11.50
C GLY A 91 14.77 -3.47 -12.01
N VAL A 92 13.96 -4.05 -11.11
CA VAL A 92 12.85 -4.95 -11.48
C VAL A 92 11.49 -4.27 -11.27
N LEU A 93 11.14 -3.95 -10.03
CA LEU A 93 9.80 -3.49 -9.66
C LEU A 93 9.71 -1.96 -9.58
N ASN A 94 8.76 -1.34 -10.27
CA ASN A 94 8.52 0.12 -10.26
C ASN A 94 7.61 0.60 -9.11
N LEU A 95 7.34 -0.27 -8.13
CA LEU A 95 6.54 0.00 -6.93
C LEU A 95 7.42 -0.08 -5.69
N ALA A 96 7.18 0.81 -4.72
CA ALA A 96 7.82 0.72 -3.40
C ALA A 96 6.95 0.02 -2.35
N ARG A 97 5.62 0.01 -2.55
CA ARG A 97 4.66 -0.67 -1.67
C ARG A 97 3.71 -1.52 -2.48
N ALA A 98 3.42 -2.71 -1.99
CA ALA A 98 2.50 -3.67 -2.61
C ALA A 98 2.14 -4.77 -1.61
N ILE A 99 0.98 -5.40 -1.79
CA ILE A 99 0.64 -6.71 -1.20
C ILE A 99 1.20 -7.79 -2.12
N GLY A 100 1.74 -8.89 -1.59
CA GLY A 100 2.44 -9.90 -2.39
C GLY A 100 3.91 -9.55 -2.60
N ASP A 101 4.47 -9.80 -3.78
CA ASP A 101 5.88 -9.52 -4.14
C ASP A 101 6.87 -10.05 -3.10
N SER A 102 6.67 -11.29 -2.65
CA SER A 102 7.38 -11.84 -1.51
C SER A 102 8.90 -11.87 -1.66
N GLU A 103 9.41 -11.98 -2.89
CA GLU A 103 10.85 -11.98 -3.17
C GLU A 103 11.57 -10.71 -2.69
N PHE A 104 10.85 -9.58 -2.56
CA PHE A 104 11.37 -8.32 -2.04
C PHE A 104 11.23 -8.16 -0.52
N LYS A 105 10.69 -9.19 0.16
CA LYS A 105 10.29 -9.18 1.59
C LYS A 105 10.95 -10.27 2.42
N MET A 106 12.06 -10.83 1.93
CA MET A 106 12.73 -12.00 2.53
C MET A 106 13.83 -11.64 3.53
N ASN A 107 14.03 -10.37 3.88
CA ASN A 107 15.07 -9.99 4.83
C ASN A 107 14.63 -10.37 6.26
N LYS A 108 15.14 -11.51 6.75
CA LYS A 108 14.80 -12.10 8.07
C LYS A 108 15.21 -11.24 9.26
N SER A 109 16.10 -10.27 9.06
CA SER A 109 16.57 -9.37 10.11
C SER A 109 15.73 -8.10 10.23
N LEU A 110 14.77 -7.89 9.32
CA LEU A 110 13.91 -6.72 9.29
C LEU A 110 12.44 -7.10 9.54
N PRO A 111 11.68 -6.26 10.24
CA PRO A 111 10.24 -6.45 10.34
C PRO A 111 9.57 -6.20 8.98
N ALA A 112 8.29 -6.60 8.85
CA ALA A 112 7.56 -6.58 7.58
C ALA A 112 7.48 -5.18 6.95
N GLU A 113 7.34 -4.14 7.77
CA GLU A 113 7.23 -2.75 7.34
C GLU A 113 8.54 -2.15 6.84
N LYS A 114 9.69 -2.77 7.14
CA LYS A 114 11.04 -2.29 6.78
C LYS A 114 11.67 -3.08 5.62
N GLN A 115 10.90 -3.94 4.96
CA GLN A 115 11.36 -4.63 3.74
C GLN A 115 11.54 -3.64 2.57
N MET A 116 12.27 -4.05 1.52
CA MET A 116 12.50 -3.19 0.33
C MET A 116 11.17 -2.74 -0.27
N VAL A 117 10.29 -3.70 -0.53
CA VAL A 117 8.88 -3.49 -0.85
C VAL A 117 8.07 -3.81 0.39
N THR A 118 7.16 -2.95 0.80
CA THR A 118 6.36 -3.17 2.01
C THR A 118 4.86 -3.23 1.71
N ALA A 119 4.13 -4.04 2.46
CA ALA A 119 2.65 -4.01 2.45
C ALA A 119 2.08 -3.00 3.46
N ASN A 120 2.93 -2.31 4.23
CA ASN A 120 2.50 -1.35 5.23
C ASN A 120 1.97 -0.07 4.55
N PRO A 121 0.68 0.25 4.67
CA PRO A 121 0.11 1.41 4.01
C PRO A 121 0.52 2.71 4.71
N GLU A 122 0.54 3.80 3.95
CA GLU A 122 0.36 5.14 4.51
C GLU A 122 -1.12 5.33 4.83
N ILE A 123 -1.43 5.92 5.99
CA ILE A 123 -2.81 6.16 6.42
C ILE A 123 -3.01 7.66 6.64
N ASN A 124 -3.94 8.24 5.90
CA ASN A 124 -4.39 9.62 6.06
C ASN A 124 -5.85 9.65 6.52
N THR A 125 -6.22 10.67 7.28
CA THR A 125 -7.59 10.85 7.79
C THR A 125 -8.10 12.24 7.47
N ALA A 126 -9.37 12.33 7.08
CA ALA A 126 -10.07 13.58 6.86
C ALA A 126 -11.45 13.55 7.54
N SER A 127 -11.91 14.71 8.00
CA SER A 127 -13.31 14.90 8.40
C SER A 127 -14.12 15.35 7.18
N LEU A 128 -15.16 14.60 6.87
CA LEU A 128 -16.10 14.91 5.81
C LEU A 128 -17.01 16.07 6.25
N CYS A 129 -17.35 16.94 5.30
CA CYS A 129 -18.25 18.06 5.50
C CYS A 129 -19.20 18.22 4.29
N ASN A 130 -20.14 19.16 4.40
CA ASN A 130 -21.14 19.40 3.35
C ASN A 130 -20.55 19.98 2.05
N ASP A 131 -19.29 20.41 2.07
CA ASP A 131 -18.59 20.90 0.89
C ASP A 131 -17.92 19.75 0.10
N ASP A 132 -17.95 18.51 0.60
CA ASP A 132 -17.41 17.35 -0.11
C ASP A 132 -18.38 16.87 -1.21
N ASP A 133 -17.91 16.86 -2.44
CA ASP A 133 -18.74 16.52 -3.60
C ASP A 133 -18.70 15.00 -3.89
N PHE A 134 -17.49 14.48 -4.07
CA PHE A 134 -17.23 13.07 -4.41
C PHE A 134 -15.76 12.73 -4.21
N MET A 135 -15.44 11.44 -4.27
CA MET A 135 -14.06 10.94 -4.17
C MET A 135 -13.78 9.97 -5.31
N VAL A 136 -12.56 10.02 -5.84
CA VAL A 136 -12.08 9.14 -6.92
C VAL A 136 -10.98 8.24 -6.38
N LEU A 137 -11.17 6.92 -6.53
CA LEU A 137 -10.14 5.92 -6.31
C LEU A 137 -9.84 5.23 -7.65
N ALA A 138 -8.62 5.39 -8.16
CA ALA A 138 -8.22 4.80 -9.42
C ALA A 138 -6.77 4.30 -9.38
N CYS A 139 -6.44 3.38 -10.29
CA CYS A 139 -5.06 2.93 -10.51
C CYS A 139 -4.31 3.90 -11.44
N ASP A 140 -3.00 3.66 -11.58
CA ASP A 140 -2.08 4.37 -12.47
C ASP A 140 -2.49 4.37 -13.95
N GLY A 141 -3.40 3.49 -14.39
CA GLY A 141 -3.97 3.56 -15.74
C GLY A 141 -4.84 4.79 -16.00
N ILE A 142 -5.29 5.48 -14.95
CA ILE A 142 -6.06 6.73 -15.02
C ILE A 142 -5.18 7.95 -14.70
N TRP A 143 -4.27 7.84 -13.75
CA TRP A 143 -3.42 8.93 -13.25
C TRP A 143 -2.16 9.14 -14.10
#